data_AF-A0A432RVF6-F1
#
_entry.id   AF-A0A432RVF6-F1
#
_cell.length_a   1.000
_cell.length_b   1.000
_cell.length_c   1.000
_cell.angle_alpha   90.00
_cell.angle_beta   90.00
_cell.angle_gamma   90.00
#
_symmetry.space_group_name_H-M   'P 1'
#
loop_
_entity.id
_entity.type
_entity.pdbx_description
1 polymer ?
#
loop_
_entity_poly.entity_id
_entity_poly.type
_entity_poly.pdbx_seq_one_letter_code
_entity_poly.pdbx_strand_id
1 'polypeptide(L)'
;MKIETKKAKFRQPLYLESGRLLEPWEIVYETYGELNENKDNVILITHALSGSHHAAGKYSENDKKPGWWDDLIGDGKAVDTTKFFVISTNVIGSC
;
A
#
# COMPACT_ATOMS: atom_id res chain seq x y z
N MET A 1 3.89 1.65 14.99
CA MET A 1 3.86 1.21 13.58
C MET A 1 4.69 2.13 12.69
N LYS A 2 5.64 1.55 11.95
CA LYS A 2 6.43 2.25 10.93
C LYS A 2 5.64 2.35 9.62
N ILE A 3 5.55 3.55 9.05
CA ILE A 3 4.81 3.83 7.80
C ILE A 3 5.76 4.49 6.81
N GLU A 4 5.84 3.95 5.59
CA GLU A 4 6.65 4.55 4.52
C GLU A 4 5.86 4.59 3.20
N THR A 5 5.61 5.80 2.70
CA THR A 5 5.05 6.02 1.36
C THR A 5 6.17 6.03 0.32
N LYS A 6 5.98 5.27 -0.77
CA LYS A 6 6.95 5.09 -1.84
C LYS A 6 6.27 5.20 -3.21
N LYS A 7 7.08 5.49 -4.22
CA LYS A 7 6.67 5.45 -5.63
C LYS A 7 7.52 4.44 -6.39
N ALA A 8 6.89 3.41 -6.94
CA ALA A 8 7.53 2.51 -7.89
C ALA A 8 7.33 3.05 -9.31
N LYS A 9 8.43 3.25 -10.06
CA LYS A 9 8.41 3.74 -11.44
C LYS A 9 8.84 2.64 -12.39
N PHE A 10 8.06 2.44 -13.44
CA PHE A 10 8.26 1.39 -14.43
C PHE A 10 8.43 2.02 -15.81
N ARG A 11 9.47 1.57 -16.53
CA ARG A 11 9.74 1.99 -17.91
C ARG A 11 9.32 0.94 -18.93
N GLN A 12 9.03 -0.28 -18.48
CA GLN A 12 8.53 -1.36 -19.30
C GLN A 12 7.05 -1.12 -19.64
N PRO A 13 6.61 -1.43 -20.88
CA PRO A 13 5.22 -1.32 -21.27
C PRO A 13 4.33 -2.21 -20.42
N LEU A 14 3.25 -1.64 -19.91
CA LEU A 14 2.16 -2.40 -19.33
C LEU A 14 1.11 -2.67 -20.40
N TYR A 15 0.90 -3.96 -20.70
CA TYR A 15 -0.17 -4.42 -21.58
C TYR A 15 -1.49 -4.44 -20.80
N LEU A 16 -2.42 -3.56 -21.18
CA LEU A 16 -3.73 -3.49 -20.56
C LEU A 16 -4.68 -4.50 -21.20
N GLU A 17 -5.68 -4.96 -20.44
CA GLU A 17 -6.73 -5.87 -20.95
C GLU A 17 -7.51 -5.27 -22.14
N SER A 18 -7.55 -3.94 -22.25
CA SER A 18 -8.13 -3.23 -23.41
C SER A 18 -7.34 -3.38 -24.71
N GLY A 19 -6.18 -4.05 -24.70
CA GLY A 19 -5.25 -4.16 -25.83
C GLY A 19 -4.36 -2.93 -26.03
N ARG A 20 -4.49 -1.91 -25.16
CA ARG A 20 -3.63 -0.72 -25.18
C ARG A 20 -2.37 -0.91 -24.35
N LEU A 21 -1.35 -0.12 -24.67
CA LEU A 21 -0.11 -0.02 -23.91
C LEU A 21 -0.12 1.23 -23.04
N LEU A 22 0.38 1.08 -21.80
CA LEU A 22 0.67 2.19 -20.90
C LEU A 22 2.16 2.23 -20.59
N GLU A 23 2.83 3.30 -20.99
CA GLU A 23 4.23 3.57 -20.68
C GLU A 23 4.57 5.06 -20.78
N PRO A 24 5.45 5.59 -19.91
CA PRO A 24 5.86 5.00 -18.62
C PRO A 24 4.70 5.02 -17.62
N TRP A 25 4.81 4.24 -16.53
CA TRP A 25 3.79 4.24 -15.48
C TRP A 25 4.42 4.18 -14.09
N GLU A 26 3.68 4.66 -13.09
CA GLU A 26 4.08 4.64 -11.68
C GLU A 26 2.94 4.17 -10.78
N ILE A 27 3.31 3.58 -9.64
CA ILE A 27 2.40 3.21 -8.55
C ILE A 27 2.89 3.84 -7.27
N VAL A 28 1.98 4.55 -6.59
CA VAL A 28 2.18 4.96 -5.20
C VAL A 28 1.74 3.81 -4.31
N TYR A 29 2.55 3.49 -3.31
CA TYR A 29 2.24 2.47 -2.33
C TYR A 29 2.76 2.85 -0.96
N GLU A 30 2.22 2.22 0.06
CA GLU A 30 2.62 2.37 1.44
C GLU A 30 2.99 1.02 2.04
N THR A 31 3.95 1.03 2.96
CA THR A 31 4.37 -0.16 3.69
C THR A 31 4.25 0.03 5.19
N TYR A 32 3.84 -1.01 5.89
CA TYR A 32 3.66 -1.05 7.33
C TYR A 32 4.44 -2.21 7.95
N GLY A 33 5.11 -1.97 9.07
CA GLY A 33 5.93 -2.99 9.75
C GLY A 33 7.28 -3.20 9.07
N GLU A 34 7.86 -4.40 9.25
CA GLU A 34 9.21 -4.74 8.78
C GLU A 34 9.24 -6.05 7.97
N LEU A 35 9.92 -6.00 6.83
CA LEU A 35 10.15 -7.17 5.98
C LEU A 35 11.23 -8.04 6.59
N ASN A 36 10.92 -9.32 6.83
CA ASN A 36 11.91 -10.25 7.36
C ASN A 36 12.93 -10.68 6.30
N GLU A 37 13.99 -11.36 6.73
CA GLU A 37 15.10 -11.77 5.85
C GLU A 37 14.65 -12.71 4.72
N ASN A 38 13.72 -13.62 5.02
CA ASN A 38 13.18 -14.60 4.06
C ASN A 38 12.15 -14.01 3.09
N LYS A 39 11.63 -12.81 3.37
CA LYS A 39 10.56 -12.12 2.65
C LYS A 39 9.27 -12.93 2.53
N ASP A 40 8.98 -13.77 3.53
CA ASP A 40 7.80 -14.64 3.56
C ASP A 40 6.67 -14.09 4.45
N ASN A 41 6.87 -12.91 5.06
CA ASN A 41 5.89 -12.28 5.94
C ASN A 41 5.06 -11.16 5.27
N VAL A 42 4.88 -11.21 3.94
CA VAL A 42 4.23 -10.12 3.19
C VAL A 42 2.72 -10.32 3.07
N ILE A 43 1.95 -9.25 3.34
CA ILE A 43 0.52 -9.16 3.05
C ILE A 43 0.28 -7.99 2.10
N LEU A 44 -0.42 -8.24 0.99
CA LEU A 44 -0.86 -7.20 0.04
C LEU A 44 -2.31 -6.80 0.30
N ILE A 45 -2.56 -5.51 0.46
CA ILE A 45 -3.87 -4.90 0.65
C ILE A 45 -4.27 -4.19 -0.65
N THR A 46 -5.42 -4.58 -1.19
CA THR A 46 -6.02 -3.96 -2.37
C THR A 46 -7.21 -3.11 -1.96
N HIS A 47 -7.14 -1.80 -2.22
CA HIS A 47 -8.20 -0.87 -1.81
C HIS A 47 -9.45 -0.98 -2.69
N ALA A 48 -10.60 -0.52 -2.17
CA ALA A 48 -11.85 -0.38 -2.92
C ALA A 48 -11.79 0.79 -3.93
N LEU A 49 -12.81 0.94 -4.79
CA LEU A 49 -12.82 1.91 -5.90
C LEU A 49 -12.40 3.34 -5.52
N SER A 50 -12.88 3.87 -4.40
CA SER A 50 -12.58 5.23 -3.93
C SER A 50 -11.47 5.28 -2.87
N GLY A 51 -10.80 4.15 -2.62
CA GLY A 51 -9.71 4.04 -1.67
C GLY A 51 -8.39 4.53 -2.23
N SER A 52 -7.34 4.41 -1.43
CA SER A 52 -5.97 4.72 -1.82
C SER A 52 -4.99 3.79 -1.10
N HIS A 53 -3.70 3.96 -1.39
CA HIS A 53 -2.58 3.30 -0.71
C HIS A 53 -2.59 3.49 0.81
N HIS A 54 -3.24 4.53 1.34
CA HIS A 54 -3.24 4.81 2.79
C HIS A 54 -4.26 3.96 3.56
N ALA A 55 -3.90 2.71 3.82
CA ALA A 55 -4.75 1.73 4.50
C ALA A 55 -4.79 1.91 6.03
N ALA A 56 -3.73 2.40 6.67
CA ALA A 56 -3.67 2.53 8.12
C ALA A 56 -2.72 3.63 8.62
N GLY A 57 -2.86 3.98 9.89
CA GLY A 57 -2.05 4.97 10.57
C GLY A 57 -2.36 6.40 10.15
N LYS A 58 -1.49 7.33 10.53
CA LYS A 58 -1.54 8.74 10.15
C LYS A 58 -0.17 9.18 9.65
N TYR A 59 -0.14 10.14 8.72
CA TYR A 59 1.10 10.77 8.29
C TYR A 59 1.61 11.77 9.32
N SER A 60 0.68 12.43 10.01
CA SER A 60 0.95 13.38 11.08
C SER A 60 -0.05 13.20 12.22
N GLU A 61 0.38 13.50 13.44
CA GLU A 61 -0.50 13.55 14.62
C GLU A 61 -1.71 14.48 14.42
N ASN A 62 -1.57 15.50 13.56
CA ASN A 62 -2.62 16.47 13.25
C ASN A 62 -3.65 15.96 12.22
N ASP A 63 -3.46 14.78 11.63
CA ASP A 63 -4.40 14.25 10.65
C ASP A 63 -5.74 13.94 11.32
N LYS A 64 -6.83 14.44 10.70
CA LYS A 64 -8.19 14.30 11.22
C LYS A 64 -8.68 12.85 11.27
N LYS A 65 -8.21 12.01 10.34
CA LYS A 65 -8.61 10.60 10.21
C LYS A 65 -7.37 9.77 9.87
N PRO A 66 -7.28 8.54 10.39
CA PRO A 66 -6.27 7.59 9.95
C PRO A 66 -6.67 6.95 8.60
N GLY A 67 -5.84 6.04 8.11
CA GLY A 67 -6.14 5.21 6.96
C GLY A 67 -7.45 4.41 7.09
N TRP A 68 -7.99 4.00 5.94
CA TRP A 68 -9.37 3.48 5.83
C TRP A 68 -9.63 2.12 6.50
N TRP A 69 -8.57 1.43 6.92
CA TRP A 69 -8.58 0.15 7.65
C TRP A 69 -7.72 0.19 8.92
N ASP A 70 -7.55 1.36 9.53
CA ASP A 70 -6.73 1.51 10.73
C ASP A 70 -7.13 0.52 11.84
N ASP A 71 -8.41 0.33 12.12
CA ASP A 71 -8.86 -0.60 13.16
C ASP A 71 -8.47 -2.08 12.92
N LEU A 72 -8.13 -2.44 11.68
CA LEU A 72 -7.72 -3.80 11.30
C LEU A 72 -6.20 -3.95 11.20
N ILE A 73 -5.49 -2.93 10.74
CA ILE A 73 -4.04 -3.00 10.46
C ILE A 73 -3.26 -2.18 11.49
N GLY A 74 -2.32 -2.84 12.18
CA GLY A 74 -1.44 -2.20 13.14
C GLY A 74 -0.88 -3.16 14.18
N ASP A 75 -0.10 -2.61 15.12
CA ASP A 75 0.64 -3.43 16.09
C ASP A 75 -0.35 -4.16 17.03
N GLY A 76 -0.35 -5.49 16.99
CA GLY A 76 -1.27 -6.34 17.77
C GLY A 76 -2.73 -6.38 17.25
N LYS A 77 -3.02 -5.80 16.08
CA LYS A 77 -4.35 -5.85 15.45
C LYS A 77 -4.54 -7.13 14.62
N ALA A 78 -5.69 -7.26 13.95
CA ALA A 78 -6.02 -8.43 13.13
C ALA A 78 -4.98 -8.68 12.01
N VAL A 79 -4.55 -7.61 11.36
CA VAL A 79 -3.36 -7.61 10.50
C VAL A 79 -2.22 -7.00 11.31
N ASP A 80 -1.48 -7.87 11.99
CA ASP A 80 -0.47 -7.51 12.99
C ASP A 80 0.85 -7.09 12.34
N THR A 81 1.14 -5.78 12.38
CA THR A 81 2.37 -5.20 11.79
C THR A 81 3.64 -5.48 12.59
N THR A 82 3.53 -6.13 13.76
CA THR A 82 4.70 -6.68 14.47
C THR A 82 5.15 -8.03 13.91
N LYS A 83 4.33 -8.68 13.08
CA LYS A 83 4.60 -9.99 12.46
C LYS A 83 4.72 -9.91 10.95
N PHE A 84 3.87 -9.10 10.33
CA PHE A 84 3.76 -9.00 8.88
C PHE A 84 4.29 -7.67 8.35
N PHE A 85 4.90 -7.74 7.17
CA PHE A 85 5.18 -6.60 6.33
C PHE A 85 3.99 -6.37 5.39
N VAL A 86 3.22 -5.33 5.67
CA VAL A 86 2.00 -5.05 4.92
C VAL A 86 2.30 -4.04 3.83
N ILE A 87 1.79 -4.28 2.61
CA ILE A 87 1.90 -3.38 1.47
C ILE A 87 0.48 -2.99 1.03
N SER A 88 0.23 -1.70 0.83
CA SER A 88 -1.02 -1.20 0.26
C SER A 88 -0.72 -0.29 -0.94
N THR A 89 -1.32 -0.56 -2.08
CA THR A 89 -0.97 0.10 -3.36
C THR A 89 -2.13 0.88 -3.93
N ASN A 90 -1.89 2.05 -4.52
CA ASN A 90 -2.84 2.64 -5.45
C ASN A 90 -3.00 1.73 -6.68
N VAL A 91 -4.22 1.63 -7.21
CA VAL A 91 -4.45 1.06 -8.54
C VAL A 91 -4.16 2.10 -9.62
N ILE A 92 -3.87 1.65 -10.84
CA ILE A 92 -3.67 2.55 -12.00
C ILE A 92 -4.97 3.33 -12.26
N GLY A 93 -4.85 4.66 -12.35
CA GLY A 93 -5.99 5.56 -12.49
C GLY A 93 -6.65 5.95 -11.16
N SER A 94 -6.16 5.45 -10.02
CA SER A 94 -6.53 5.95 -8.69
C SER A 94 -5.89 7.31 -8.40
N CYS A 95 -6.61 8.14 -7.64
CA CYS A 95 -6.10 9.40 -7.10
C CYS A 95 -5.04 9.18 -6.01
#